data_AF-A0A386U8N8-F1
#
_entry.id   AF-A0A386U8N8-F1
#
_cell.length_a   1.000
_cell.length_b   1.000
_cell.length_c   1.000
_cell.angle_alpha   90.00
_cell.angle_beta   90.00
_cell.angle_gamma   90.00
#
_symmetry.space_group_name_H-M   'P 1'
#
loop_
_entity.id
_entity.type
_entity.pdbx_description
1 polymer ?
#
loop_
_entity_poly.entity_id
_entity_poly.type
_entity_poly.pdbx_seq_one_letter_code
_entity_poly.pdbx_strand_id
1 'polypeptide(L)'
;MCIASVTARCSQAGAEALRQGAQLAADARGISRAGAVLLRGSPFAVGWIAGWLATEFPPHVLTGHALSRVAPPSINRVGTTWAAQRADHALTAALETSFGSDFRDQVFHPTTNPALSVRRGILPKPKPGPHRRYAAKTSDISYGPGGTEHLLDIWRRPDLAPGHRAPVLIQVPGGAWSVNGKRPQAYTLMSRMVELGWICVSINYSKSPRAKFPAHIIDVKRAIAWVRENIGDYGGDSDFIAITGGSAGGHLASLAALTPNDPTFQPGFERADTTVQAAAPYYGVYDFTDFENMHEMMMPFLEHFVMKTRFADEPDRFTAASPISYVHRDAPPFFLLHGDRDQLAPIGQARAFCAALQGAGAPTVAYAELANAHHAFDITPTVRSRLAADAVSDFLGVVYGRRESALMGSFALSASPAS
;
A
#
# COMPACT_ATOMS: atom_id res chain seq x y z
N MET A 1 -20.31 9.96 38.31
CA MET A 1 -18.97 10.55 38.58
C MET A 1 -18.03 9.37 38.87
N CYS A 2 -17.33 8.78 37.90
CA CYS A 2 -15.90 9.06 37.66
C CYS A 2 -15.37 8.18 36.49
N ILE A 3 -15.90 8.32 35.27
CA ILE A 3 -15.34 7.65 34.07
C ILE A 3 -14.34 8.57 33.33
N ALA A 4 -14.48 9.89 33.49
CA ALA A 4 -13.57 10.89 32.91
C ALA A 4 -12.14 10.89 33.49
N SER A 5 -11.87 10.13 34.56
CA SER A 5 -10.57 10.17 35.27
C SER A 5 -9.56 9.13 34.79
N VAL A 6 -9.97 8.07 34.08
CA VAL A 6 -9.04 7.00 33.65
C VAL A 6 -8.39 7.35 32.31
N THR A 7 -9.17 7.87 31.36
CA THR A 7 -8.70 8.32 30.04
C THR A 7 -7.71 9.48 30.16
N ALA A 8 -7.98 10.45 31.05
CA ALA A 8 -7.09 11.58 31.32
C ALA A 8 -5.78 11.15 32.00
N ARG A 9 -5.80 10.08 32.80
CA ARG A 9 -4.58 9.51 33.44
C ARG A 9 -3.74 8.70 32.46
N CYS A 10 -4.37 8.00 31.51
CA CYS A 10 -3.67 7.29 30.44
C CYS A 10 -3.02 8.26 29.43
N SER A 11 -3.67 9.38 29.11
CA SER A 11 -3.10 10.39 28.21
C SER A 11 -1.93 11.15 28.84
N GLN A 12 -1.99 11.45 30.14
CA GLN A 12 -0.84 11.99 30.89
C GLN A 12 0.32 10.99 30.93
N ALA A 13 0.07 9.72 31.26
CA ALA A 13 1.12 8.69 31.29
C ALA A 13 1.75 8.44 29.91
N GLY A 14 0.96 8.49 28.83
CA GLY A 14 1.47 8.41 27.46
C GLY A 14 2.32 9.60 27.06
N ALA A 15 1.91 10.83 27.42
CA ALA A 15 2.66 12.06 27.17
C ALA A 15 3.94 12.15 28.02
N GLU A 16 3.95 11.57 29.21
CA GLU A 16 5.11 11.51 30.10
C GLU A 16 6.10 10.42 29.66
N ALA A 17 5.61 9.27 29.18
CA ALA A 17 6.42 8.23 28.56
C ALA A 17 7.06 8.69 27.24
N LEU A 18 6.36 9.52 26.45
CA LEU A 18 6.91 10.19 25.26
C LEU A 18 8.03 11.18 25.63
N ARG A 19 7.85 11.98 26.69
CA ARG A 19 8.86 12.91 27.20
C ARG A 19 10.09 12.21 27.77
N GLN A 20 9.90 11.14 28.54
CA GLN A 20 10.99 10.33 29.08
C GLN A 20 11.71 9.51 27.99
N GLY A 21 10.98 8.99 27.02
CA GLY A 21 11.54 8.29 25.86
C GLY A 21 12.39 9.20 24.97
N ALA A 22 12.00 10.48 24.83
CA ALA A 22 12.78 11.49 24.12
C ALA A 22 14.06 11.91 24.86
N GLN A 23 14.06 11.90 26.21
CA GLN A 23 15.23 12.27 27.02
C GLN A 23 16.29 11.15 27.14
N LEU A 24 15.92 9.88 26.96
CA LEU A 24 16.80 8.73 27.20
C LEU A 24 17.58 8.23 25.96
N ALA A 25 17.42 8.83 24.78
CA ALA A 25 17.82 8.19 23.54
C ALA A 25 18.95 8.91 22.78
N ALA A 26 20.19 8.59 23.15
CA ALA A 26 21.39 9.04 22.43
C ALA A 26 21.71 8.20 21.17
N ASP A 27 21.03 7.07 20.92
CA ASP A 27 21.35 6.18 19.79
C ASP A 27 20.15 5.42 19.19
N ALA A 28 20.24 5.11 17.89
CA ALA A 28 19.19 4.52 17.05
C ALA A 28 18.65 3.15 17.52
N ARG A 29 19.46 2.37 18.25
CA ARG A 29 19.02 1.10 18.87
C ARG A 29 18.19 1.33 20.15
N GLY A 30 18.37 2.46 20.82
CA GLY A 30 17.56 2.89 21.97
C GLY A 30 16.16 3.33 21.55
N ILE A 31 16.04 4.03 20.41
CA ILE A 31 14.76 4.55 19.90
C ILE A 31 13.88 3.46 19.30
N SER A 32 14.44 2.51 18.55
CA SER A 32 13.66 1.37 18.03
C SER A 32 13.16 0.46 19.16
N ARG A 33 13.94 0.32 20.24
CA ARG A 33 13.50 -0.34 21.47
C ARG A 33 12.45 0.49 22.20
N ALA A 34 12.59 1.81 22.33
CA ALA A 34 11.60 2.66 22.98
C ALA A 34 10.25 2.68 22.22
N GLY A 35 10.28 2.79 20.90
CA GLY A 35 9.09 2.69 20.04
C GLY A 35 8.46 1.29 20.08
N ALA A 36 9.27 0.23 20.08
CA ALA A 36 8.77 -1.14 20.25
C ALA A 36 8.23 -1.42 21.66
N VAL A 37 8.78 -0.79 22.70
CA VAL A 37 8.32 -0.89 24.09
C VAL A 37 7.04 -0.09 24.29
N LEU A 38 6.91 1.11 23.70
CA LEU A 38 5.65 1.87 23.66
C LEU A 38 4.54 1.10 22.93
N LEU A 39 4.89 0.42 21.83
CA LEU A 39 3.98 -0.47 21.09
C LEU A 39 3.74 -1.83 21.76
N ARG A 40 4.57 -2.30 22.70
CA ARG A 40 4.34 -3.57 23.41
C ARG A 40 3.73 -3.41 24.79
N GLY A 41 3.95 -2.26 25.44
CA GLY A 41 3.43 -1.93 26.76
C GLY A 41 2.11 -1.16 26.74
N SER A 42 1.65 -0.69 25.57
CA SER A 42 0.36 -0.01 25.44
C SER A 42 -0.79 -1.03 25.41
N PRO A 43 -1.80 -0.91 26.29
CA PRO A 43 -3.03 -1.70 26.23
C PRO A 43 -3.71 -1.64 24.86
N PHE A 44 -3.55 -0.52 24.15
CA PHE A 44 -4.05 -0.32 22.80
C PHE A 44 -3.40 -1.27 21.79
N ALA A 45 -2.07 -1.41 21.82
CA ALA A 45 -1.37 -2.25 20.86
C ALA A 45 -1.58 -3.75 21.13
N VAL A 46 -1.73 -4.14 22.40
CA VAL A 46 -2.16 -5.50 22.76
C VAL A 46 -3.59 -5.76 22.27
N GLY A 47 -4.51 -4.81 22.46
CA GLY A 47 -5.88 -4.90 21.95
C GLY A 47 -5.95 -4.95 20.42
N TRP A 48 -5.13 -4.15 19.74
CA TRP A 48 -5.00 -4.14 18.27
C TRP A 48 -4.47 -5.48 17.75
N ILE A 49 -3.36 -6.00 18.31
CA ILE A 49 -2.81 -7.31 17.91
C ILE A 49 -3.82 -8.43 18.19
N ALA A 50 -4.46 -8.44 19.36
CA ALA A 50 -5.44 -9.46 19.71
C ALA A 50 -6.69 -9.42 18.83
N GLY A 51 -7.22 -8.22 18.54
CA GLY A 51 -8.35 -8.02 17.63
C GLY A 51 -8.01 -8.37 16.18
N TRP A 52 -6.83 -7.95 15.70
CA TRP A 52 -6.31 -8.30 14.38
C TRP A 52 -6.16 -9.82 14.24
N LEU A 53 -5.54 -10.49 15.22
CA LEU A 53 -5.41 -11.94 15.24
C LEU A 53 -6.77 -12.65 15.22
N ALA A 54 -7.72 -12.22 16.05
CA ALA A 54 -9.06 -12.80 16.15
C ALA A 54 -9.91 -12.64 14.89
N THR A 55 -9.70 -11.57 14.13
CA THR A 55 -10.45 -11.28 12.90
C THR A 55 -9.81 -11.89 11.65
N GLU A 56 -8.48 -11.99 11.62
CA GLU A 56 -7.71 -12.49 10.48
C GLU A 56 -7.52 -14.01 10.50
N PHE A 57 -7.55 -14.64 11.68
CA PHE A 57 -7.33 -16.08 11.84
C PHE A 57 -8.50 -16.80 12.50
N PRO A 58 -8.83 -18.02 12.06
CA PRO A 58 -9.74 -18.89 12.79
C PRO A 58 -9.25 -19.12 14.24
N PRO A 59 -10.13 -19.23 15.24
CA PRO A 59 -9.73 -19.40 16.64
C PRO A 59 -8.80 -20.59 16.92
N HIS A 60 -8.90 -21.68 16.14
CA HIS A 60 -8.03 -22.86 16.28
C HIS A 60 -6.58 -22.62 15.81
N VAL A 61 -6.33 -21.61 14.99
CA VAL A 61 -4.97 -21.16 14.62
C VAL A 61 -4.36 -20.34 15.75
N LEU A 62 -5.18 -19.61 16.51
CA LEU A 62 -4.75 -18.73 17.60
C LEU A 62 -4.44 -19.47 18.91
N THR A 63 -5.10 -20.59 19.19
CA THR A 63 -4.90 -21.36 20.43
C THR A 63 -3.66 -22.27 20.43
N GLY A 64 -2.92 -22.36 19.31
CA GLY A 64 -1.83 -23.31 19.15
C GLY A 64 -2.30 -24.78 19.23
N HIS A 65 -1.43 -25.72 18.86
CA HIS A 65 -1.69 -27.17 18.87
C HIS A 65 -1.96 -27.81 20.25
N ALA A 66 -2.31 -27.05 21.29
CA ALA A 66 -2.64 -27.59 22.61
C ALA A 66 -4.09 -28.15 22.72
N LEU A 67 -4.94 -27.92 21.72
CA LEU A 67 -6.34 -28.40 21.70
C LEU A 67 -6.66 -29.36 20.53
N SER A 68 -5.66 -29.98 19.90
CA SER A 68 -5.85 -30.83 18.71
C SER A 68 -6.55 -32.19 18.96
N ARG A 69 -7.24 -32.37 20.09
CA ARG A 69 -8.03 -33.58 20.41
C ARG A 69 -9.52 -33.33 20.61
N VAL A 70 -9.99 -32.11 20.38
CA VAL A 70 -11.44 -31.84 20.31
C VAL A 70 -11.75 -31.37 18.90
N ALA A 71 -12.57 -32.13 18.17
CA ALA A 71 -13.08 -31.70 16.88
C ALA A 71 -13.77 -30.32 17.04
N PRO A 72 -13.37 -29.27 16.31
CA PRO A 72 -13.93 -27.96 16.54
C PRO A 72 -15.38 -27.90 16.03
N PRO A 73 -16.29 -27.19 16.71
CA PRO A 73 -17.66 -27.03 16.25
C PRO A 73 -17.68 -26.21 14.94
N SER A 74 -18.66 -26.51 14.11
CA SER A 74 -18.99 -25.90 12.80
C SER A 74 -18.99 -24.36 12.78
N ILE A 75 -19.18 -23.71 13.93
CA ILE A 75 -19.27 -22.25 14.12
C ILE A 75 -18.01 -21.50 13.65
N ASN A 76 -16.81 -22.08 13.81
CA ASN A 76 -15.54 -21.41 13.44
C ASN A 76 -15.28 -21.35 11.93
N ARG A 77 -15.78 -22.32 11.16
CA ARG A 77 -15.73 -22.24 9.69
C ARG A 77 -16.74 -21.22 9.17
N VAL A 78 -17.90 -21.11 9.82
CA VAL A 78 -18.95 -20.16 9.43
C VAL A 78 -18.45 -18.71 9.59
N GLY A 79 -17.85 -18.35 10.73
CA GLY A 79 -17.38 -16.97 10.97
C GLY A 79 -16.33 -16.46 9.96
N THR A 80 -15.33 -17.28 9.62
CA THR A 80 -14.31 -16.89 8.64
C THR A 80 -14.83 -16.89 7.20
N THR A 81 -15.76 -17.79 6.88
CA THR A 81 -16.44 -17.81 5.57
C THR A 81 -17.31 -16.57 5.40
N TRP A 82 -18.03 -16.16 6.45
CA TRP A 82 -18.85 -14.94 6.44
C TRP A 82 -18.01 -13.65 6.32
N ALA A 83 -16.90 -13.54 7.04
CA ALA A 83 -16.00 -12.39 6.91
C ALA A 83 -15.36 -12.30 5.51
N ALA A 84 -14.98 -13.45 4.94
CA ALA A 84 -14.49 -13.54 3.57
C ALA A 84 -15.57 -13.15 2.54
N GLN A 85 -16.79 -13.67 2.69
CA GLN A 85 -17.93 -13.31 1.82
C GLN A 85 -18.25 -11.82 1.87
N ARG A 86 -18.21 -11.20 3.06
CA ARG A 86 -18.45 -9.76 3.18
C ARG A 86 -17.33 -8.91 2.55
N ALA A 87 -16.08 -9.34 2.69
CA ALA A 87 -14.96 -8.68 2.03
C ALA A 87 -15.09 -8.79 0.49
N ASP A 88 -15.39 -9.99 -0.02
CA ASP A 88 -15.59 -10.25 -1.44
C ASP A 88 -16.74 -9.40 -2.03
N HIS A 89 -17.86 -9.30 -1.31
CA HIS A 89 -18.98 -8.45 -1.71
C HIS A 89 -18.60 -6.96 -1.75
N ALA A 90 -17.91 -6.45 -0.73
CA ALA A 90 -17.50 -5.04 -0.69
C ALA A 90 -16.50 -4.71 -1.83
N LEU A 91 -15.55 -5.61 -2.09
CA LEU A 91 -14.57 -5.46 -3.16
C LEU A 91 -15.22 -5.54 -4.54
N THR A 92 -16.09 -6.53 -4.76
CA THR A 92 -16.82 -6.68 -6.03
C THR A 92 -17.72 -5.47 -6.27
N ALA A 93 -18.51 -5.05 -5.28
CA ALA A 93 -19.39 -3.89 -5.40
C ALA A 93 -18.63 -2.60 -5.73
N ALA A 94 -17.42 -2.41 -5.17
CA ALA A 94 -16.57 -1.26 -5.48
C ALA A 94 -16.15 -1.24 -6.95
N LEU A 95 -15.79 -2.40 -7.51
CA LEU A 95 -15.40 -2.53 -8.92
C LEU A 95 -16.60 -2.43 -9.87
N GLU A 96 -17.73 -3.03 -9.52
CA GLU A 96 -18.97 -2.93 -10.29
C GLU A 96 -19.47 -1.49 -10.36
N THR A 97 -19.41 -0.75 -9.26
CA THR A 97 -19.76 0.68 -9.23
C THR A 97 -18.84 1.50 -10.13
N SER A 98 -17.56 1.12 -10.23
CA SER A 98 -16.54 1.88 -10.97
C SER A 98 -16.51 1.55 -12.47
N PHE A 99 -16.81 0.30 -12.84
CA PHE A 99 -16.56 -0.22 -14.18
C PHE A 99 -17.75 -0.92 -14.83
N GLY A 100 -18.85 -1.15 -14.11
CA GLY A 100 -20.00 -1.94 -14.56
C GLY A 100 -19.96 -3.38 -14.03
N SER A 101 -21.11 -4.06 -14.06
CA SER A 101 -21.24 -5.45 -13.59
C SER A 101 -20.43 -6.47 -14.40
N ASP A 102 -20.05 -6.09 -15.62
CA ASP A 102 -19.24 -6.84 -16.58
C ASP A 102 -17.75 -6.50 -16.50
N PHE A 103 -17.29 -5.80 -15.44
CA PHE A 103 -15.89 -5.37 -15.34
C PHE A 103 -14.87 -6.50 -15.52
N ARG A 104 -15.23 -7.73 -15.14
CA ARG A 104 -14.37 -8.92 -15.27
C ARG A 104 -14.05 -9.25 -16.73
N ASP A 105 -14.94 -8.92 -17.66
CA ASP A 105 -14.73 -9.09 -19.10
C ASP A 105 -13.75 -8.05 -19.65
N GLN A 106 -13.57 -6.93 -18.94
CA GLN A 106 -12.60 -5.87 -19.27
C GLN A 106 -11.20 -6.16 -18.66
N VAL A 107 -11.06 -7.15 -17.77
CA VAL A 107 -9.79 -7.46 -17.11
C VAL A 107 -8.81 -8.08 -18.11
N PHE A 108 -7.68 -7.40 -18.33
CA PHE A 108 -6.61 -7.91 -19.17
C PHE A 108 -5.29 -7.97 -18.40
N HIS A 109 -4.60 -9.11 -18.50
CA HIS A 109 -3.28 -9.30 -17.92
C HIS A 109 -2.33 -9.99 -18.91
N PRO A 110 -1.01 -9.72 -18.88
CA PRO A 110 -0.06 -10.31 -19.83
C PRO A 110 -0.14 -11.84 -19.97
N THR A 111 -0.38 -12.56 -18.87
CA THR A 111 -0.50 -14.03 -18.91
C THR A 111 -1.82 -14.57 -19.44
N THR A 112 -2.83 -13.73 -19.67
CA THR A 112 -4.09 -14.14 -20.30
C THR A 112 -3.95 -14.35 -21.81
N ASN A 113 -2.79 -14.01 -22.39
CA ASN A 113 -2.44 -14.36 -23.77
C ASN A 113 -2.05 -15.85 -23.89
N PRO A 114 -2.76 -16.68 -24.67
CA PRO A 114 -2.48 -18.11 -24.86
C PRO A 114 -1.08 -18.40 -25.42
N ALA A 115 -0.46 -17.45 -26.13
CA ALA A 115 0.90 -17.59 -26.65
C ALA A 115 1.98 -17.61 -25.55
N LEU A 116 1.64 -17.22 -24.32
CA LEU A 116 2.57 -17.03 -23.20
C LEU A 116 2.34 -18.04 -22.05
N SER A 117 1.42 -19.00 -22.21
CA SER A 117 1.15 -20.02 -21.19
C SER A 117 2.12 -21.21 -21.30
N VAL A 118 3.24 -21.17 -20.60
CA VAL A 118 4.11 -22.35 -20.45
C VAL A 118 3.62 -23.25 -19.31
N ARG A 119 3.63 -24.57 -19.58
CA ARG A 119 3.07 -25.67 -18.77
C ARG A 119 3.46 -25.64 -17.28
N ARG A 120 2.45 -25.77 -16.41
CA ARG A 120 2.61 -26.14 -14.99
C ARG A 120 3.15 -27.57 -14.86
N GLY A 121 4.43 -27.71 -14.54
CA GLY A 121 5.02 -29.00 -14.14
C GLY A 121 4.60 -29.45 -12.74
N ILE A 122 4.30 -30.74 -12.61
CA ILE A 122 3.80 -31.44 -11.41
C ILE A 122 4.98 -31.86 -10.52
N LEU A 123 5.00 -31.41 -9.25
CA LEU A 123 5.40 -32.10 -8.01
C LEU A 123 5.64 -31.06 -6.87
N PRO A 124 5.12 -31.26 -5.65
CA PRO A 124 5.24 -30.28 -4.58
C PRO A 124 6.61 -30.41 -3.88
N LYS A 125 7.61 -29.67 -4.37
CA LYS A 125 8.78 -29.34 -3.54
C LYS A 125 8.38 -28.22 -2.56
N PRO A 126 8.96 -28.15 -1.35
CA PRO A 126 8.78 -26.99 -0.47
C PRO A 126 9.22 -25.75 -1.24
N LYS A 127 8.25 -24.90 -1.60
CA LYS A 127 8.53 -23.69 -2.37
C LYS A 127 9.22 -22.70 -1.42
N PRO A 128 10.35 -22.09 -1.83
CA PRO A 128 10.94 -21.01 -1.05
C PRO A 128 9.92 -19.88 -0.87
N GLY A 129 10.09 -19.07 0.19
CA GLY A 129 9.23 -17.91 0.44
C GLY A 129 9.16 -16.96 -0.77
N PRO A 130 8.10 -16.14 -0.88
CA PRO A 130 7.77 -15.41 -2.11
C PRO A 130 8.90 -14.50 -2.61
N HIS A 131 9.60 -13.81 -1.70
CA HIS A 131 10.77 -13.00 -2.05
C HIS A 131 11.89 -13.84 -2.69
N ARG A 132 12.25 -14.97 -2.08
CA ARG A 132 13.26 -15.89 -2.63
C ARG A 132 12.83 -16.47 -3.98
N ARG A 133 11.53 -16.59 -4.23
CA ARG A 133 10.97 -17.09 -5.49
C ARG A 133 11.06 -16.07 -6.63
N TYR A 134 10.83 -14.79 -6.36
CA TYR A 134 10.61 -13.77 -7.41
C TYR A 134 11.67 -12.67 -7.50
N ALA A 135 12.40 -12.38 -6.42
CA ALA A 135 13.28 -11.22 -6.36
C ALA A 135 14.74 -11.54 -5.98
N ALA A 136 15.05 -12.79 -5.62
CA ALA A 136 16.36 -13.18 -5.10
C ALA A 136 17.56 -12.78 -5.99
N LYS A 137 17.37 -12.73 -7.31
CA LYS A 137 18.43 -12.39 -8.28
C LYS A 137 18.46 -10.91 -8.67
N THR A 138 17.48 -10.13 -8.22
CA THR A 138 17.22 -8.74 -8.61
C THR A 138 16.87 -7.94 -7.36
N SER A 139 17.72 -8.09 -6.35
CA SER A 139 17.55 -7.50 -5.02
C SER A 139 18.62 -6.46 -4.74
N ASP A 140 18.31 -5.51 -3.85
CA ASP A 140 19.22 -4.48 -3.36
C ASP A 140 19.85 -3.63 -4.49
N ILE A 141 19.06 -3.33 -5.52
CA ILE A 141 19.45 -2.43 -6.62
C ILE A 141 19.32 -0.99 -6.13
N SER A 142 20.35 -0.17 -6.34
CA SER A 142 20.32 1.23 -5.94
C SER A 142 19.55 2.08 -6.95
N TYR A 143 18.63 2.92 -6.46
CA TYR A 143 17.91 3.90 -7.27
C TYR A 143 18.35 5.35 -6.98
N GLY A 144 19.34 5.55 -6.10
CA GLY A 144 19.83 6.89 -5.78
C GLY A 144 20.85 6.93 -4.63
N PRO A 145 21.26 8.14 -4.21
CA PRO A 145 22.44 8.33 -3.37
C PRO A 145 22.27 8.01 -1.87
N GLY A 146 21.05 7.72 -1.41
CA GLY A 146 20.73 7.51 0.03
C GLY A 146 21.17 6.14 0.59
N GLY A 147 22.12 5.47 -0.06
CA GLY A 147 22.65 4.18 0.39
C GLY A 147 21.55 3.13 0.55
N THR A 148 21.43 2.53 1.74
CA THR A 148 20.47 1.46 2.02
C THR A 148 19.00 1.90 1.95
N GLU A 149 18.74 3.20 2.15
CA GLU A 149 17.39 3.76 2.03
C GLU A 149 16.96 3.88 0.57
N HIS A 150 17.91 3.95 -0.36
CA HIS A 150 17.64 4.04 -1.79
C HIS A 150 17.86 2.71 -2.51
N LEU A 151 17.38 1.62 -1.90
CA LEU A 151 17.43 0.28 -2.49
C LEU A 151 16.05 -0.21 -2.89
N LEU A 152 15.96 -0.94 -3.98
CA LEU A 152 14.76 -1.62 -4.44
C LEU A 152 15.02 -3.10 -4.75
N ASP A 153 13.95 -3.89 -4.74
CA ASP A 153 13.91 -5.27 -5.19
C ASP A 153 12.90 -5.38 -6.34
N ILE A 154 13.31 -6.02 -7.44
CA ILE A 154 12.45 -6.29 -8.60
C ILE A 154 11.96 -7.72 -8.50
N TRP A 155 10.64 -7.87 -8.39
CA TRP A 155 9.92 -9.13 -8.37
C TRP A 155 9.43 -9.44 -9.77
N ARG A 156 9.92 -10.54 -10.35
CA ARG A 156 9.52 -10.97 -11.69
C ARG A 156 9.50 -12.49 -11.81
N ARG A 157 8.80 -12.96 -12.82
CA ARG A 157 8.85 -14.36 -13.21
C ARG A 157 10.24 -14.69 -13.81
N PRO A 158 10.83 -15.86 -13.49
CA PRO A 158 12.10 -16.28 -14.08
C PRO A 158 12.01 -16.53 -15.59
N ASP A 159 10.82 -16.88 -16.07
CA ASP A 159 10.52 -17.25 -17.45
C ASP A 159 9.91 -16.11 -18.28
N LEU A 160 9.98 -14.86 -17.79
CA LEU A 160 9.61 -13.69 -18.58
C LEU A 160 10.59 -13.58 -19.77
N ALA A 161 10.06 -13.65 -21.00
CA ALA A 161 10.88 -13.59 -22.20
C ALA A 161 11.60 -12.23 -22.33
N PRO A 162 12.84 -12.20 -22.86
CA PRO A 162 13.50 -10.95 -23.22
C PRO A 162 12.64 -10.12 -24.18
N GLY A 163 12.59 -8.79 -23.98
CA GLY A 163 11.79 -7.88 -24.82
C GLY A 163 10.29 -7.83 -24.48
N HIS A 164 9.83 -8.56 -23.46
CA HIS A 164 8.49 -8.38 -22.93
C HIS A 164 8.36 -6.99 -22.29
N ARG A 165 7.25 -6.29 -22.52
CA ARG A 165 6.91 -5.00 -21.89
C ARG A 165 5.82 -5.23 -20.85
N ALA A 166 6.17 -5.83 -19.71
CA ALA A 166 5.19 -6.10 -18.66
C ALA A 166 4.82 -4.83 -17.89
N PRO A 167 3.53 -4.59 -17.60
CA PRO A 167 3.13 -3.50 -16.73
C PRO A 167 3.79 -3.63 -15.34
N VAL A 168 4.12 -2.48 -14.76
CA VAL A 168 4.91 -2.39 -13.53
C VAL A 168 4.03 -1.95 -12.36
N LEU A 169 4.19 -2.59 -11.21
CA LEU A 169 3.59 -2.16 -9.95
C LEU A 169 4.67 -1.80 -8.93
N ILE A 170 4.78 -0.52 -8.57
CA ILE A 170 5.65 -0.06 -7.50
C ILE A 170 4.94 -0.21 -6.15
N GLN A 171 5.61 -0.85 -5.19
CA GLN A 171 5.16 -1.01 -3.83
C GLN A 171 5.97 -0.12 -2.89
N VAL A 172 5.26 0.74 -2.16
CA VAL A 172 5.82 1.61 -1.13
C VAL A 172 5.48 1.03 0.26
N PRO A 173 6.47 0.70 1.10
CA PRO A 173 6.20 0.10 2.40
C PRO A 173 5.62 1.11 3.41
N GLY A 174 4.65 0.66 4.18
CA GLY A 174 4.18 1.34 5.39
C GLY A 174 5.19 1.26 6.53
N GLY A 175 4.74 1.60 7.74
CA GLY A 175 5.60 1.65 8.93
C GLY A 175 5.77 3.06 9.49
N ALA A 176 4.70 3.85 9.53
CA ALA A 176 4.67 5.18 10.15
C ALA A 176 5.86 6.08 9.75
N TRP A 177 6.25 6.03 8.47
CA TRP A 177 7.40 6.74 7.87
C TRP A 177 8.77 6.48 8.53
N SER A 178 8.83 5.62 9.55
CA SER A 178 9.96 5.50 10.47
C SER A 178 10.51 4.09 10.55
N VAL A 179 9.70 3.09 10.21
CA VAL A 179 10.07 1.67 10.30
C VAL A 179 9.74 0.93 8.99
N ASN A 180 10.12 -0.36 8.97
CA ASN A 180 10.04 -1.28 7.83
C ASN A 180 10.94 -0.91 6.64
N GLY A 181 10.99 -1.83 5.67
CA GLY A 181 11.65 -1.67 4.38
C GLY A 181 10.94 -2.54 3.34
N LYS A 182 11.58 -2.79 2.22
CA LYS A 182 11.04 -3.49 1.03
C LYS A 182 10.69 -5.00 1.16
N ARG A 183 10.69 -5.58 2.38
CA ARG A 183 10.63 -7.05 2.60
C ARG A 183 9.60 -7.62 3.61
N PRO A 184 8.65 -6.88 4.21
CA PRO A 184 7.60 -7.50 5.01
C PRO A 184 6.14 -7.20 4.60
N GLN A 185 5.88 -6.45 3.52
CA GLN A 185 4.52 -6.03 3.16
C GLN A 185 4.15 -6.37 1.71
N ALA A 186 2.85 -6.47 1.45
CA ALA A 186 2.25 -6.66 0.13
C ALA A 186 2.72 -7.92 -0.63
N TYR A 187 3.30 -8.90 0.06
CA TYR A 187 3.75 -10.15 -0.57
C TYR A 187 2.60 -10.90 -1.25
N THR A 188 1.40 -10.87 -0.67
CA THR A 188 0.21 -11.48 -1.28
C THR A 188 -0.12 -10.81 -2.62
N LEU A 189 -0.20 -9.47 -2.65
CA LEU A 189 -0.46 -8.70 -3.87
C LEU A 189 0.65 -8.86 -4.90
N MET A 190 1.92 -8.60 -4.53
CA MET A 190 3.04 -8.71 -5.48
C MET A 190 3.18 -10.12 -6.06
N SER A 191 2.99 -11.16 -5.25
CA SER A 191 3.01 -12.53 -5.76
C SER A 191 1.91 -12.79 -6.78
N ARG A 192 0.69 -12.26 -6.53
CA ARG A 192 -0.45 -12.37 -7.44
C ARG A 192 -0.19 -11.65 -8.76
N MET A 193 0.28 -10.41 -8.70
CA MET A 193 0.59 -9.59 -9.86
C MET A 193 1.71 -10.20 -10.72
N VAL A 194 2.77 -10.71 -10.09
CA VAL A 194 3.85 -11.43 -10.80
C VAL A 194 3.33 -12.71 -11.48
N GLU A 195 2.43 -13.45 -10.83
CA GLU A 195 1.79 -14.61 -11.44
C GLU A 195 0.90 -14.25 -12.64
N LEU A 196 0.37 -13.03 -12.68
CA LEU A 196 -0.37 -12.43 -13.79
C LEU A 196 0.53 -11.81 -14.88
N GLY A 197 1.84 -11.88 -14.71
CA GLY A 197 2.82 -11.39 -15.69
C GLY A 197 3.23 -9.93 -15.51
N TRP A 198 2.89 -9.30 -14.39
CA TRP A 198 3.42 -7.98 -14.04
C TRP A 198 4.83 -8.08 -13.47
N ILE A 199 5.56 -6.96 -13.51
CA ILE A 199 6.76 -6.77 -12.71
C ILE A 199 6.40 -5.94 -11.49
N CYS A 200 6.75 -6.39 -10.29
CA CYS A 200 6.59 -5.57 -9.09
C CYS A 200 7.93 -5.02 -8.62
N VAL A 201 7.98 -3.79 -8.17
CA VAL A 201 9.18 -3.14 -7.65
C VAL A 201 8.91 -2.69 -6.21
N SER A 202 9.56 -3.31 -5.24
CA SER A 202 9.43 -2.94 -3.83
C SER A 202 10.60 -2.07 -3.40
N ILE A 203 10.33 -0.90 -2.83
CA ILE A 203 11.35 0.14 -2.58
C ILE A 203 11.57 0.38 -1.08
N ASN A 204 12.79 0.73 -0.71
CA ASN A 204 13.04 1.48 0.53
C ASN A 204 12.84 2.99 0.27
N TYR A 205 12.78 3.80 1.32
CA TYR A 205 12.83 5.27 1.28
C TYR A 205 13.34 5.79 2.62
N SER A 206 13.91 7.00 2.66
CA SER A 206 14.49 7.59 3.88
C SER A 206 13.51 7.62 5.05
N LYS A 207 13.96 7.22 6.25
CA LYS A 207 13.10 7.07 7.42
C LYS A 207 13.20 8.19 8.46
N SER A 208 12.06 8.55 9.01
CA SER A 208 11.94 9.33 10.24
C SER A 208 12.47 8.55 11.47
N PRO A 209 12.98 9.23 12.51
CA PRO A 209 13.15 10.68 12.64
C PRO A 209 14.46 11.20 12.03
N ARG A 210 15.26 10.37 11.32
CA ARG A 210 16.51 10.86 10.73
C ARG A 210 16.25 11.77 9.53
N ALA A 211 15.30 11.36 8.69
CA ALA A 211 14.79 12.16 7.59
C ALA A 211 13.44 12.80 7.99
N LYS A 212 13.22 14.05 7.62
CA LYS A 212 11.94 14.75 7.81
C LYS A 212 11.20 14.84 6.47
N PHE A 213 9.89 14.99 6.50
CA PHE A 213 9.14 15.35 5.29
C PHE A 213 9.71 16.66 4.70
N PRO A 214 9.94 16.77 3.37
CA PRO A 214 9.46 15.89 2.29
C PRO A 214 10.44 14.78 1.81
N ALA A 215 11.50 14.42 2.55
CA ALA A 215 12.48 13.43 2.08
C ALA A 215 11.84 12.09 1.63
N HIS A 216 10.84 11.62 2.36
CA HIS A 216 10.10 10.38 2.06
C HIS A 216 9.48 10.39 0.65
N ILE A 217 8.75 11.45 0.28
CA ILE A 217 8.07 11.54 -1.02
C ILE A 217 9.08 11.78 -2.15
N ILE A 218 10.15 12.54 -1.88
CA ILE A 218 11.25 12.75 -2.83
C ILE A 218 11.88 11.41 -3.22
N ASP A 219 12.08 10.51 -2.26
CA ASP A 219 12.69 9.21 -2.53
C ASP A 219 11.75 8.27 -3.30
N VAL A 220 10.44 8.30 -2.99
CA VAL A 220 9.43 7.56 -3.76
C VAL A 220 9.42 8.03 -5.22
N LYS A 221 9.42 9.35 -5.45
CA LYS A 221 9.47 9.92 -6.80
C LYS A 221 10.77 9.61 -7.52
N ARG A 222 11.90 9.60 -6.82
CA ARG A 222 13.19 9.17 -7.38
C ARG A 222 13.16 7.69 -7.79
N ALA A 223 12.50 6.84 -7.01
CA ALA A 223 12.32 5.44 -7.38
C ALA A 223 11.41 5.29 -8.62
N ILE A 224 10.35 6.09 -8.75
CA ILE A 224 9.53 6.13 -9.98
C ILE A 224 10.39 6.54 -11.18
N ALA A 225 11.19 7.60 -11.06
CA ALA A 225 12.11 8.05 -12.11
C ALA A 225 13.11 6.95 -12.50
N TRP A 226 13.67 6.24 -11.52
CA TRP A 226 14.56 5.11 -11.78
C TRP A 226 13.85 3.98 -12.52
N VAL A 227 12.63 3.62 -12.10
CA VAL A 227 11.82 2.59 -12.77
C VAL A 227 11.53 2.99 -14.21
N ARG A 228 11.09 4.23 -14.44
CA ARG A 228 10.85 4.80 -15.77
C ARG A 228 12.06 4.66 -16.70
N GLU A 229 13.26 4.89 -16.19
CA GLU A 229 14.50 4.87 -16.97
C GLU A 229 15.08 3.45 -17.15
N ASN A 230 14.94 2.55 -16.16
CA ASN A 230 15.72 1.32 -16.09
C ASN A 230 14.88 0.03 -16.18
N ILE A 231 13.56 0.07 -15.96
CA ILE A 231 12.78 -1.17 -15.82
C ILE A 231 12.69 -1.99 -17.11
N GLY A 232 12.93 -1.36 -18.27
CA GLY A 232 13.02 -2.03 -19.56
C GLY A 232 14.06 -3.15 -19.58
N ASP A 233 15.21 -2.95 -18.94
CA ASP A 233 16.28 -3.96 -18.83
C ASP A 233 15.86 -5.20 -18.03
N TYR A 234 14.78 -5.07 -17.26
CA TYR A 234 14.19 -6.14 -16.46
C TYR A 234 12.90 -6.72 -17.08
N GLY A 235 12.51 -6.24 -18.27
CA GLY A 235 11.31 -6.67 -19.01
C GLY A 235 10.03 -5.90 -18.63
N GLY A 236 10.17 -4.70 -18.04
CA GLY A 236 9.04 -3.86 -17.67
C GLY A 236 8.70 -2.83 -18.74
N ASP A 237 7.43 -2.45 -18.77
CA ASP A 237 6.92 -1.32 -19.54
C ASP A 237 7.07 -0.02 -18.73
N SER A 238 8.01 0.84 -19.14
CA SER A 238 8.23 2.17 -18.56
C SER A 238 7.04 3.13 -18.73
N ASP A 239 6.12 2.83 -19.65
CA ASP A 239 4.96 3.67 -19.97
C ASP A 239 3.70 3.23 -19.20
N PHE A 240 3.76 2.11 -18.46
CA PHE A 240 2.68 1.65 -17.59
C PHE A 240 3.22 1.25 -16.21
N ILE A 241 3.21 2.21 -15.31
CA ILE A 241 3.63 2.12 -13.91
C ILE A 241 2.41 2.43 -13.03
N ALA A 242 1.95 1.44 -12.27
CA ALA A 242 1.00 1.63 -11.17
C ALA A 242 1.75 1.71 -9.83
N ILE A 243 1.13 2.30 -8.82
CA ILE A 243 1.71 2.43 -7.47
C ILE A 243 0.75 1.96 -6.38
N THR A 244 1.28 1.31 -5.35
CA THR A 244 0.53 0.86 -4.17
C THR A 244 1.36 1.06 -2.91
N GLY A 245 0.70 1.04 -1.76
CA GLY A 245 1.36 1.05 -0.46
C GLY A 245 0.35 0.96 0.67
N GLY A 246 0.80 0.47 1.83
CA GLY A 246 -0.04 0.38 3.02
C GLY A 246 0.28 1.48 4.04
N SER A 247 -0.71 2.05 4.72
CA SER A 247 -0.50 3.03 5.80
C SER A 247 0.32 4.24 5.33
N ALA A 248 1.45 4.54 5.96
CA ALA A 248 2.42 5.55 5.49
C ALA A 248 2.85 5.36 4.02
N GLY A 249 2.91 4.12 3.52
CA GLY A 249 3.17 3.85 2.11
C GLY A 249 1.98 4.19 1.22
N GLY A 250 0.74 4.02 1.73
CA GLY A 250 -0.48 4.43 1.04
C GLY A 250 -0.60 5.96 0.96
N HIS A 251 -0.21 6.66 2.04
CA HIS A 251 -0.01 8.12 2.04
C HIS A 251 0.94 8.56 0.91
N LEU A 252 2.15 8.01 0.88
CA LEU A 252 3.17 8.39 -0.10
C LEU A 252 2.80 7.98 -1.53
N ALA A 253 2.16 6.82 -1.72
CA ALA A 253 1.67 6.37 -3.02
C ALA A 253 0.60 7.31 -3.58
N SER A 254 -0.37 7.71 -2.75
CA SER A 254 -1.39 8.70 -3.13
C SER A 254 -0.79 10.06 -3.44
N LEU A 255 0.13 10.55 -2.60
CA LEU A 255 0.78 11.83 -2.81
C LEU A 255 1.60 11.83 -4.12
N ALA A 256 2.34 10.77 -4.40
CA ALA A 256 3.11 10.64 -5.64
C ALA A 256 2.20 10.63 -6.88
N ALA A 257 1.09 9.90 -6.81
CA ALA A 257 0.14 9.80 -7.91
C ALA A 257 -0.61 11.11 -8.22
N LEU A 258 -0.81 11.96 -7.22
CA LEU A 258 -1.50 13.25 -7.37
C LEU A 258 -0.57 14.45 -7.62
N THR A 259 0.75 14.24 -7.56
CA THR A 259 1.73 15.31 -7.76
C THR A 259 2.73 14.99 -8.87
N PRO A 260 2.34 14.40 -10.01
CA PRO A 260 3.31 14.02 -11.04
C PRO A 260 4.13 15.24 -11.47
N ASN A 261 5.45 15.10 -11.51
CA ASN A 261 6.38 16.13 -11.99
C ASN A 261 6.42 17.43 -11.17
N ASP A 262 5.83 17.44 -9.97
CA ASP A 262 5.94 18.59 -9.06
C ASP A 262 7.41 18.78 -8.62
N PRO A 263 8.06 19.91 -9.00
CA PRO A 263 9.46 20.15 -8.72
C PRO A 263 9.75 20.30 -7.22
N THR A 264 8.76 20.68 -6.39
CA THR A 264 8.93 20.80 -4.94
C THR A 264 9.24 19.46 -4.27
N PHE A 265 8.79 18.37 -4.90
CA PHE A 265 9.06 16.99 -4.46
C PHE A 265 10.09 16.27 -5.34
N GLN A 266 10.79 16.98 -6.25
CA GLN A 266 11.79 16.39 -7.16
C GLN A 266 13.12 17.18 -7.23
N PRO A 267 13.66 17.70 -6.10
CA PRO A 267 14.86 18.51 -6.15
C PRO A 267 16.04 17.69 -6.70
N GLY A 268 16.70 18.23 -7.73
CA GLY A 268 17.84 17.63 -8.42
C GLY A 268 17.49 16.59 -9.48
N PHE A 269 16.21 16.35 -9.76
CA PHE A 269 15.74 15.49 -10.85
C PHE A 269 14.41 15.98 -11.44
N GLU A 270 14.25 17.31 -11.51
CA GLU A 270 13.01 17.99 -11.90
C GLU A 270 12.55 17.65 -13.33
N ARG A 271 13.47 17.20 -14.20
CA ARG A 271 13.17 16.79 -15.58
C ARG A 271 12.70 15.34 -15.71
N ALA A 272 12.85 14.53 -14.67
CA ALA A 272 12.41 13.14 -14.72
C ALA A 272 10.89 13.06 -14.66
N ASP A 273 10.30 12.23 -15.51
CA ASP A 273 8.86 11.99 -15.46
C ASP A 273 8.52 10.98 -14.36
N THR A 274 7.70 11.41 -13.40
CA THR A 274 7.22 10.60 -12.27
C THR A 274 5.72 10.30 -12.34
N THR A 275 5.11 10.42 -13.52
CA THR A 275 3.71 10.09 -13.75
C THR A 275 3.47 8.59 -13.58
N VAL A 276 2.40 8.24 -12.87
CA VAL A 276 1.91 6.85 -12.72
C VAL A 276 0.51 6.74 -13.30
N GLN A 277 0.19 5.57 -13.84
CA GLN A 277 -1.05 5.32 -14.58
C GLN A 277 -2.20 4.83 -13.69
N ALA A 278 -1.93 4.39 -12.46
CA ALA A 278 -2.94 3.99 -11.48
C ALA A 278 -2.38 3.97 -10.06
N ALA A 279 -3.25 4.14 -9.06
CA ALA A 279 -2.88 4.03 -7.65
C ALA A 279 -3.86 3.12 -6.88
N ALA A 280 -3.33 2.21 -6.06
CA ALA A 280 -4.12 1.33 -5.20
C ALA A 280 -3.63 1.38 -3.73
N PRO A 281 -3.83 2.48 -3.00
CA PRO A 281 -3.37 2.62 -1.62
C PRO A 281 -4.26 1.82 -0.64
N TYR A 282 -3.61 1.19 0.33
CA TYR A 282 -4.24 0.44 1.42
C TYR A 282 -4.17 1.25 2.71
N TYR A 283 -5.33 1.53 3.30
CA TYR A 283 -5.49 2.16 4.63
C TYR A 283 -4.54 3.35 4.89
N GLY A 284 -4.37 4.21 3.88
CA GLY A 284 -3.50 5.37 3.95
C GLY A 284 -4.03 6.47 4.88
N VAL A 285 -3.16 7.43 5.16
CA VAL A 285 -3.54 8.71 5.77
C VAL A 285 -3.50 9.75 4.65
N TYR A 286 -4.60 10.46 4.43
CA TYR A 286 -4.78 11.31 3.24
C TYR A 286 -4.91 12.80 3.58
N ASP A 287 -5.20 13.10 4.85
CA ASP A 287 -5.25 14.46 5.38
C ASP A 287 -4.61 14.53 6.77
N PHE A 288 -3.46 15.19 6.87
CA PHE A 288 -2.78 15.48 8.13
C PHE A 288 -3.42 16.66 8.90
N THR A 289 -4.42 17.33 8.34
CA THR A 289 -5.10 18.48 8.93
C THR A 289 -6.51 18.15 9.44
N ASP A 290 -7.02 16.96 9.11
CA ASP A 290 -8.33 16.47 9.57
C ASP A 290 -8.23 15.87 10.99
N PHE A 291 -8.34 16.75 11.99
CA PHE A 291 -8.32 16.35 13.40
C PHE A 291 -9.53 15.52 13.83
N GLU A 292 -10.66 15.58 13.10
CA GLU A 292 -11.87 14.82 13.42
C GLU A 292 -11.70 13.34 13.05
N ASN A 293 -11.01 13.07 11.94
CA ASN A 293 -10.72 11.71 11.47
C ASN A 293 -9.25 11.30 11.72
N MET A 294 -8.64 11.82 12.78
CA MET A 294 -7.27 11.50 13.16
C MET A 294 -7.22 10.85 14.55
N HIS A 295 -6.45 9.78 14.67
CA HIS A 295 -6.17 9.18 15.98
C HIS A 295 -5.40 10.17 16.87
N GLU A 296 -5.73 10.27 18.15
CA GLU A 296 -5.17 11.28 19.09
C GLU A 296 -3.64 11.29 19.15
N MET A 297 -3.00 10.13 18.98
CA MET A 297 -1.54 9.99 18.99
C MET A 297 -0.86 10.34 17.66
N MET A 298 -1.61 10.51 16.57
CA MET A 298 -1.06 10.74 15.24
C MET A 298 -0.43 12.13 15.12
N MET A 299 -1.11 13.19 15.55
CA MET A 299 -0.57 14.56 15.44
C MET A 299 0.74 14.73 16.24
N PRO A 300 0.82 14.36 17.53
CA PRO A 300 2.09 14.41 18.26
C PRO A 300 3.20 13.58 17.59
N PHE A 301 2.85 12.45 16.98
CA PHE A 301 3.80 11.63 16.24
C PHE A 301 4.30 12.33 14.97
N LEU A 302 3.40 12.90 14.16
CA LEU A 302 3.75 13.68 12.97
C LEU A 302 4.65 14.86 13.34
N GLU A 303 4.28 15.65 14.33
CA GLU A 303 5.05 16.82 14.77
C GLU A 303 6.46 16.45 15.23
N HIS A 304 6.61 15.40 16.06
CA HIS A 304 7.89 15.07 16.70
C HIS A 304 8.81 14.21 15.82
N PHE A 305 8.26 13.31 15.01
CA PHE A 305 9.05 12.33 14.26
C PHE A 305 9.14 12.65 12.76
N VAL A 306 8.04 13.04 12.12
CA VAL A 306 7.94 13.13 10.65
C VAL A 306 8.19 14.54 10.14
N MET A 307 7.48 15.51 10.68
CA MET A 307 7.51 16.92 10.26
C MET A 307 8.61 17.70 10.97
N LYS A 308 8.92 17.31 12.22
CA LYS A 308 9.85 18.00 13.14
C LYS A 308 9.53 19.49 13.29
N THR A 309 8.24 19.80 13.32
CA THR A 309 7.67 21.12 13.55
C THR A 309 6.24 20.95 14.04
N ARG A 310 5.71 21.95 14.74
CA ARG A 310 4.33 21.91 15.23
C ARG A 310 3.38 22.35 14.12
N PHE A 311 2.19 21.76 14.07
CA PHE A 311 1.14 22.17 13.16
C PHE A 311 0.78 23.65 13.36
N ALA A 312 0.75 24.11 14.61
CA ALA A 312 0.45 25.51 14.94
C ALA A 312 1.49 26.52 14.39
N ASP A 313 2.73 26.08 14.14
CA ASP A 313 3.80 26.95 13.65
C ASP A 313 3.89 26.93 12.11
N GLU A 314 3.68 25.76 11.49
CA GLU A 314 3.85 25.55 10.05
C GLU A 314 2.67 24.74 9.45
N PRO A 315 1.42 25.23 9.51
CA PRO A 315 0.24 24.49 9.06
C PRO A 315 0.31 24.12 7.57
N ASP A 316 0.84 25.01 6.73
CA ASP A 316 1.01 24.79 5.29
C ASP A 316 1.88 23.57 4.97
N ARG A 317 2.82 23.20 5.84
CA ARG A 317 3.63 21.98 5.63
C ARG A 317 2.83 20.70 5.85
N PHE A 318 1.86 20.71 6.74
CA PHE A 318 0.96 19.57 6.95
C PHE A 318 -0.01 19.47 5.79
N THR A 319 -0.58 20.59 5.33
CA THR A 319 -1.38 20.65 4.10
C THR A 319 -0.58 20.16 2.88
N ALA A 320 0.66 20.64 2.71
CA ALA A 320 1.51 20.19 1.61
C ALA A 320 1.88 18.70 1.71
N ALA A 321 1.82 18.10 2.89
CA ALA A 321 1.99 16.67 3.10
C ALA A 321 0.70 15.87 2.91
N SER A 322 -0.48 16.49 2.82
CA SER A 322 -1.77 15.82 2.69
C SER A 322 -2.11 15.52 1.21
N PRO A 323 -2.22 14.24 0.78
CA PRO A 323 -2.69 13.91 -0.57
C PRO A 323 -4.01 14.58 -0.97
N ILE A 324 -4.94 14.77 -0.03
CA ILE A 324 -6.26 15.38 -0.32
C ILE A 324 -6.14 16.80 -0.90
N SER A 325 -5.07 17.53 -0.56
CA SER A 325 -4.83 18.90 -1.02
C SER A 325 -4.41 18.98 -2.49
N TYR A 326 -4.10 17.85 -3.12
CA TYR A 326 -3.68 17.75 -4.52
C TYR A 326 -4.69 17.03 -5.39
N VAL A 327 -5.92 16.83 -4.91
CA VAL A 327 -6.96 16.17 -5.70
C VAL A 327 -7.39 17.05 -6.88
N HIS A 328 -7.46 16.46 -8.08
CA HIS A 328 -7.88 17.15 -9.30
C HIS A 328 -8.63 16.20 -10.26
N ARG A 329 -9.33 16.77 -11.25
CA ARG A 329 -10.13 16.04 -12.26
C ARG A 329 -9.33 15.05 -13.11
N ASP A 330 -8.05 15.32 -13.31
CA ASP A 330 -7.16 14.51 -14.15
C ASP A 330 -6.35 13.49 -13.33
N ALA A 331 -6.73 13.25 -12.07
CA ALA A 331 -6.09 12.24 -11.23
C ALA A 331 -6.14 10.87 -11.92
N PRO A 332 -5.07 10.05 -11.82
CA PRO A 332 -5.09 8.69 -12.37
C PRO A 332 -6.18 7.86 -11.67
N PRO A 333 -6.63 6.73 -12.25
CA PRO A 333 -7.50 5.80 -11.56
C PRO A 333 -7.01 5.44 -10.15
N PHE A 334 -7.87 5.60 -9.15
CA PHE A 334 -7.62 5.21 -7.76
C PHE A 334 -8.49 4.02 -7.35
N PHE A 335 -7.90 3.07 -6.62
CA PHE A 335 -8.64 2.07 -5.84
C PHE A 335 -8.23 2.14 -4.37
N LEU A 336 -9.10 2.73 -3.55
CA LEU A 336 -8.91 2.88 -2.11
C LEU A 336 -9.44 1.64 -1.37
N LEU A 337 -8.63 1.05 -0.50
CA LEU A 337 -9.05 -0.06 0.36
C LEU A 337 -8.84 0.31 1.83
N HIS A 338 -9.88 0.22 2.67
CA HIS A 338 -9.77 0.58 4.09
C HIS A 338 -10.56 -0.37 4.97
N GLY A 339 -10.04 -0.68 6.15
CA GLY A 339 -10.76 -1.50 7.12
C GLY A 339 -11.71 -0.69 8.01
N ASP A 340 -12.92 -1.18 8.25
CA ASP A 340 -13.92 -0.50 9.11
C ASP A 340 -13.56 -0.50 10.60
N ARG A 341 -12.63 -1.36 11.04
CA ARG A 341 -12.09 -1.44 12.41
C ARG A 341 -10.65 -0.94 12.50
N ASP A 342 -10.23 -0.12 11.55
CA ASP A 342 -8.93 0.55 11.61
C ASP A 342 -8.92 1.59 12.74
N GLN A 343 -8.17 1.28 13.80
CA GLN A 343 -8.01 2.15 14.96
C GLN A 343 -6.74 3.02 14.88
N LEU A 344 -5.90 2.85 13.85
CA LEU A 344 -4.67 3.62 13.67
C LEU A 344 -4.88 4.77 12.68
N ALA A 345 -5.47 4.46 11.53
CA ALA A 345 -5.91 5.42 10.54
C ALA A 345 -7.45 5.32 10.45
N PRO A 346 -8.20 6.20 11.14
CA PRO A 346 -9.65 6.13 11.12
C PRO A 346 -10.21 6.11 9.70
N ILE A 347 -11.23 5.29 9.47
CA ILE A 347 -11.83 5.11 8.13
C ILE A 347 -12.35 6.41 7.50
N GLY A 348 -12.66 7.42 8.31
CA GLY A 348 -13.07 8.74 7.85
C GLY A 348 -12.04 9.40 6.90
N GLN A 349 -10.75 9.11 7.08
CA GLN A 349 -9.68 9.55 6.16
C GLN A 349 -9.94 9.06 4.73
N ALA A 350 -10.22 7.78 4.54
CA ALA A 350 -10.49 7.22 3.22
C ALA A 350 -11.82 7.70 2.65
N ARG A 351 -12.86 7.85 3.48
CA ARG A 351 -14.16 8.37 3.06
C ARG A 351 -14.04 9.80 2.52
N ALA A 352 -13.38 10.68 3.29
CA ALA A 352 -13.16 12.07 2.90
C ALA A 352 -12.32 12.17 1.61
N PHE A 353 -11.25 11.37 1.50
CA PHE A 353 -10.40 11.36 0.31
C PHE A 353 -11.13 10.81 -0.93
N CYS A 354 -11.92 9.74 -0.79
CA CYS A 354 -12.76 9.21 -1.87
C CYS A 354 -13.75 10.27 -2.35
N ALA A 355 -14.46 10.91 -1.41
CA ALA A 355 -15.41 11.97 -1.72
C ALA A 355 -14.75 13.17 -2.39
N ALA A 356 -13.54 13.54 -1.98
CA ALA A 356 -12.77 14.61 -2.62
C ALA A 356 -12.40 14.25 -4.07
N LEU A 357 -11.87 13.04 -4.31
CA LEU A 357 -11.52 12.58 -5.67
C LEU A 357 -12.75 12.59 -6.60
N GLN A 358 -13.87 12.05 -6.12
CA GLN A 358 -15.14 12.04 -6.85
C GLN A 358 -15.67 13.46 -7.08
N GLY A 359 -15.64 14.31 -6.06
CA GLY A 359 -16.09 15.70 -6.12
C GLY A 359 -15.27 16.57 -7.07
N ALA A 360 -13.98 16.28 -7.23
CA ALA A 360 -13.13 16.93 -8.21
C ALA A 360 -13.32 16.40 -9.64
N GLY A 361 -14.10 15.34 -9.83
CA GLY A 361 -14.38 14.76 -11.14
C GLY A 361 -13.32 13.77 -11.64
N ALA A 362 -12.55 13.15 -10.75
CA ALA A 362 -11.60 12.10 -11.13
C ALA A 362 -12.33 10.96 -11.87
N PRO A 363 -11.81 10.46 -13.01
CA PRO A 363 -12.55 9.58 -13.91
C PRO A 363 -12.81 8.18 -13.36
N THR A 364 -12.02 7.72 -12.39
CA THR A 364 -12.18 6.39 -11.79
C THR A 364 -11.73 6.42 -10.34
N VAL A 365 -12.68 6.20 -9.44
CA VAL A 365 -12.44 6.11 -7.99
C VAL A 365 -13.20 4.90 -7.46
N ALA A 366 -12.51 3.77 -7.37
CA ALA A 366 -13.01 2.59 -6.67
C ALA A 366 -12.72 2.73 -5.17
N TYR A 367 -13.67 2.35 -4.32
CA TYR A 367 -13.50 2.38 -2.87
C TYR A 367 -14.15 1.17 -2.21
N ALA A 368 -13.36 0.41 -1.46
CA ALA A 368 -13.81 -0.74 -0.70
C ALA A 368 -13.58 -0.55 0.80
N GLU A 369 -14.68 -0.51 1.54
CA GLU A 369 -14.68 -0.61 3.01
C GLU A 369 -14.79 -2.08 3.42
N LEU A 370 -13.73 -2.62 4.02
CA LEU A 370 -13.66 -4.02 4.39
C LEU A 370 -14.20 -4.24 5.79
N ALA A 371 -15.33 -4.95 5.87
CA ALA A 371 -16.00 -5.25 7.13
C ALA A 371 -15.12 -6.11 8.07
N ASN A 372 -15.10 -5.71 9.34
CA ASN A 372 -14.26 -6.23 10.42
C ASN A 372 -12.75 -6.27 10.09
N ALA A 373 -12.28 -5.42 9.18
CA ALA A 373 -10.87 -5.35 8.85
C ALA A 373 -10.18 -4.29 9.70
N HIS A 374 -9.02 -4.66 10.25
CA HIS A 374 -8.18 -3.77 11.02
C HIS A 374 -7.08 -3.18 10.13
N HIS A 375 -6.33 -2.21 10.68
CA HIS A 375 -5.11 -1.73 10.04
C HIS A 375 -4.21 -2.90 9.65
N ALA A 376 -3.56 -2.81 8.49
CA ALA A 376 -2.61 -3.81 8.03
C ALA A 376 -3.18 -5.24 7.81
N PHE A 377 -4.43 -5.34 7.35
CA PHE A 377 -5.09 -6.61 7.01
C PHE A 377 -4.40 -7.42 5.89
N ASP A 378 -3.46 -6.83 5.14
CA ASP A 378 -2.76 -7.47 4.02
C ASP A 378 -1.34 -7.99 4.37
N ILE A 379 -0.80 -7.68 5.56
CA ILE A 379 0.59 -8.03 5.91
C ILE A 379 0.80 -9.55 5.92
N THR A 380 -0.19 -10.32 6.37
CA THR A 380 -0.12 -11.78 6.36
C THR A 380 -1.06 -12.39 5.33
N PRO A 381 -0.69 -13.53 4.71
CA PRO A 381 -1.56 -14.22 3.76
C PRO A 381 -2.83 -14.83 4.39
N THR A 382 -3.89 -14.04 4.50
CA THR A 382 -5.25 -14.46 4.90
C THR A 382 -6.19 -14.53 3.71
N VAL A 383 -7.41 -15.07 3.89
CA VAL A 383 -8.44 -15.06 2.83
C VAL A 383 -8.76 -13.63 2.41
N ARG A 384 -8.95 -12.72 3.38
CA ARG A 384 -9.20 -11.30 3.13
C ARG A 384 -8.07 -10.66 2.32
N SER A 385 -6.81 -10.90 2.71
CA SER A 385 -5.66 -10.35 1.97
C SER A 385 -5.58 -10.86 0.52
N ARG A 386 -6.01 -12.11 0.26
CA ARG A 386 -6.05 -12.68 -1.10
C ARG A 386 -7.18 -12.08 -1.92
N LEU A 387 -8.37 -11.97 -1.35
CA LEU A 387 -9.50 -11.31 -2.02
C LEU A 387 -9.17 -9.85 -2.35
N ALA A 388 -8.56 -9.12 -1.42
CA ALA A 388 -8.11 -7.76 -1.67
C ALA A 388 -7.03 -7.70 -2.77
N ALA A 389 -6.09 -8.65 -2.79
CA ALA A 389 -5.09 -8.74 -3.85
C ALA A 389 -5.71 -9.08 -5.22
N ASP A 390 -6.71 -9.97 -5.27
CA ASP A 390 -7.43 -10.33 -6.49
C ASP A 390 -8.22 -9.13 -7.02
N ALA A 391 -8.95 -8.42 -6.15
CA ALA A 391 -9.70 -7.22 -6.54
C ALA A 391 -8.79 -6.09 -7.04
N VAL A 392 -7.64 -5.86 -6.39
CA VAL A 392 -6.65 -4.89 -6.90
C VAL A 392 -6.05 -5.35 -8.22
N SER A 393 -5.84 -6.66 -8.40
CA SER A 393 -5.39 -7.18 -9.69
C SER A 393 -6.44 -6.95 -10.79
N ASP A 394 -7.72 -7.18 -10.52
CA ASP A 394 -8.80 -6.93 -11.47
C ASP A 394 -8.89 -5.43 -11.82
N PHE A 395 -8.85 -4.55 -10.81
CA PHE A 395 -8.82 -3.09 -11.01
C PHE A 395 -7.68 -2.68 -11.95
N LEU A 396 -6.46 -3.10 -11.64
CA LEU A 396 -5.28 -2.78 -12.44
C LEU A 396 -5.33 -3.44 -13.82
N GLY A 397 -5.95 -4.61 -13.94
CA GLY A 397 -6.17 -5.32 -15.20
C GLY A 397 -7.16 -4.61 -16.12
N VAL A 398 -8.22 -4.02 -15.58
CA VAL A 398 -9.15 -3.16 -16.35
C VAL A 398 -8.42 -1.90 -16.82
N VAL A 399 -7.70 -1.20 -15.93
CA VAL A 399 -6.97 0.03 -16.30
C VAL A 399 -5.91 -0.26 -17.37
N TYR A 400 -5.15 -1.34 -17.21
CA TYR A 400 -4.15 -1.77 -18.19
C TYR A 400 -4.81 -2.18 -19.52
N GLY A 401 -5.87 -2.98 -19.48
CA GLY A 401 -6.60 -3.44 -20.67
C GLY A 401 -7.18 -2.30 -21.51
N ARG A 402 -7.71 -1.25 -20.87
CA ARG A 402 -8.18 -0.04 -21.56
C ARG A 402 -7.05 0.66 -22.32
N ARG A 403 -5.87 0.76 -21.71
CA ARG A 403 -4.68 1.36 -22.34
C ARG A 403 -4.19 0.52 -23.53
N GLU A 404 -4.10 -0.80 -23.38
CA GLU A 404 -3.72 -1.70 -24.48
C GLU A 404 -4.71 -1.61 -25.66
N SER A 405 -6.02 -1.59 -25.36
CA SER A 405 -7.07 -1.45 -26.37
C SER A 405 -6.97 -0.12 -27.11
N ALA A 406 -6.69 0.98 -26.41
CA ALA A 406 -6.50 2.30 -27.02
C ALA A 406 -5.27 2.36 -27.94
N LEU A 407 -4.17 1.70 -27.56
CA LEU A 407 -2.97 1.59 -28.40
C LEU A 407 -3.26 0.77 -29.66
N MET A 408 -3.91 -0.40 -29.53
CA MET A 408 -4.27 -1.24 -30.68
C MET A 408 -5.22 -0.54 -31.66
N GLY A 409 -6.23 0.18 -31.14
CA GLY A 409 -7.15 0.98 -31.95
C GLY A 409 -6.44 2.12 -32.71
N SER A 410 -5.44 2.74 -32.08
CA SER A 410 -4.63 3.79 -32.72
C SER A 410 -3.77 3.25 -33.87
N PHE A 411 -3.18 2.06 -33.71
CA PHE A 411 -2.44 1.40 -34.79
C PHE A 411 -3.33 1.03 -35.97
N ALA A 412 -4.53 0.50 -35.71
CA ALA A 412 -5.50 0.14 -36.75
C ALA A 412 -5.97 1.35 -37.58
N LEU A 413 -6.15 2.51 -36.96
CA LEU A 413 -6.51 3.76 -37.64
C LEU A 413 -5.36 4.34 -38.47
N SER A 414 -4.10 4.14 -38.05
CA SER A 414 -2.91 4.59 -38.82
C SER A 414 -2.64 3.75 -40.08
N ALA A 415 -3.20 2.54 -40.15
CA ALA A 415 -2.95 1.58 -41.22
C ALA A 415 -4.00 1.61 -42.35
N SER A 416 -4.95 2.55 -42.34
CA SER A 416 -5.85 2.74 -43.50
C SER A 416 -5.06 3.22 -44.72
N PRO A 417 -5.12 2.53 -45.88
CA PRO A 417 -4.40 2.96 -47.06
C PRO A 417 -5.01 4.25 -47.61
N ALA A 418 -4.15 5.23 -47.90
CA ALA A 418 -4.50 6.35 -48.77
C ALA A 418 -5.08 5.79 -50.07
N SER A 419 -6.32 6.18 -50.37
CA SER A 419 -7.07 5.78 -51.57
C SER A 419 -6.56 6.49 -52.80
#